data_AF-A0A927SZN8-F1
#
_entry.id   AF-A0A927SZN8-F1
#
_cell.length_a   1.000
_cell.length_b   1.000
_cell.length_c   1.000
_cell.angle_alpha   90.00
_cell.angle_beta   90.00
_cell.angle_gamma   90.00
#
_symmetry.space_group_name_H-M   'P 1'
#
loop_
_entity.id
_entity.type
_entity.pdbx_description
1 polymer ?
#
loop_
_entity_poly.entity_id
_entity_poly.type
_entity_poly.pdbx_seq_one_letter_code
_entity_poly.pdbx_strand_id
1 'polypeptide(L)'
;MGKEEIFSKFNIKDYNNELEKIIEKKAFSEDAKNLLLSMFYKIENAYDDYKKIKSIEKTKKEELEQLLKTIENDCNVIELIKPKIKEETILKDKKFIAIYEEKKIIAYQNEKSIYYGLCNLQQPKYKVKTSLKIIDKVIEKAMNEGLWISKAEIIRDFDGWSWNIERNDIDNYIYNLIYQNFSIILGENKLNKWLNNNGYFGGIEKNIDKKIYKLICKILVQEYVTVESDFKKEIDIKIKKFKEELSNMEDKKIYLENLAEKKKNNTKLIKKIDNLLSNLNELKDEFIKVNKELDDNNKIFSLSDFVEIKQAQRNKLIKEIDEYSQAMKPAVFVEKKEFFKDSIEIFSSIEDLTTQRNFLIDLQKEILKFFSERIGKIETKKEIYDMIYKLRYYKEIYLNEHEKIKDIKELKKYIENVEKKLLTIACNFKVLNIISNTIEENYRIMEEIFNTNMIDLEDIILEFKKKNEKIILNIYEDENLNKCIEYDKFEDLNVKYNKKIKLFI
;
A
#
# COMPACT_ATOMS: atom_id res chain seq x y z
N MET A 1 28.15 -19.23 -23.77
CA MET A 1 27.60 -17.87 -23.95
C MET A 1 27.75 -17.50 -25.41
N GLY A 2 26.63 -17.44 -26.13
CA GLY A 2 26.62 -17.16 -27.56
C GLY A 2 26.93 -15.69 -27.83
N LYS A 3 27.54 -15.39 -28.99
CA LYS A 3 27.81 -14.01 -29.42
C LYS A 3 26.57 -13.12 -29.34
N GLU A 4 25.37 -13.67 -29.53
CA GLU A 4 24.08 -12.95 -29.42
C GLU A 4 23.77 -12.45 -28.00
N GLU A 5 24.12 -13.17 -26.93
CA GLU A 5 23.96 -12.70 -25.54
C GLU A 5 24.89 -11.52 -25.24
N ILE A 6 26.06 -11.49 -25.87
CA ILE A 6 27.04 -10.40 -25.71
C ILE A 6 26.57 -9.15 -26.48
N PHE A 7 26.03 -9.30 -27.69
CA PHE A 7 25.48 -8.16 -28.46
C PHE A 7 24.20 -7.56 -27.85
N SER A 8 23.35 -8.37 -27.19
CA SER A 8 22.18 -7.87 -26.47
C SER A 8 22.51 -6.94 -25.29
N LYS A 9 23.73 -7.02 -24.74
CA LYS A 9 24.22 -6.12 -23.69
C LYS A 9 24.72 -4.77 -24.20
N PHE A 10 24.94 -4.62 -25.51
CA PHE A 10 25.46 -3.40 -26.14
C PHE A 10 24.42 -2.60 -26.94
N ASN A 11 23.21 -3.13 -27.14
CA ASN A 11 22.09 -2.33 -27.64
C ASN A 11 21.57 -1.44 -26.51
N ILE A 12 22.11 -0.23 -26.39
CA ILE A 12 21.46 0.85 -25.64
C ILE A 12 20.12 1.09 -26.32
N LYS A 13 19.07 0.55 -25.72
CA LYS A 13 17.70 0.71 -26.18
C LYS A 13 17.34 2.18 -25.97
N ASP A 14 17.17 2.91 -27.05
CA ASP A 14 16.75 4.31 -27.00
C ASP A 14 15.23 4.37 -26.75
N TYR A 15 14.86 4.55 -25.48
CA TYR A 15 13.46 4.60 -25.06
C TYR A 15 12.72 5.82 -25.62
N ASN A 16 13.43 6.91 -25.94
CA ASN A 16 12.81 8.07 -26.60
C ASN A 16 12.41 7.70 -28.03
N ASN A 17 13.29 7.02 -28.78
CA ASN A 17 12.95 6.54 -30.12
C ASN A 17 11.79 5.51 -30.11
N GLU A 18 11.66 4.71 -29.05
CA GLU A 18 10.50 3.81 -28.91
C GLU A 18 9.21 4.57 -28.59
N LEU A 19 9.30 5.56 -27.70
CA LEU A 19 8.16 6.40 -27.37
C LEU A 19 7.65 7.16 -28.61
N GLU A 20 8.55 7.74 -29.40
CA GLU A 20 8.21 8.44 -30.66
C GLU A 20 7.38 7.55 -31.58
N LYS A 21 7.83 6.32 -31.82
CA LYS A 21 7.10 5.33 -32.65
C LYS A 21 5.72 4.98 -32.11
N ILE A 22 5.54 4.98 -30.78
CA ILE A 22 4.25 4.72 -30.14
C ILE A 22 3.34 5.93 -30.30
N ILE A 23 3.81 7.14 -29.99
CA ILE A 23 2.98 8.35 -29.98
C ILE A 23 2.65 8.85 -31.40
N GLU A 24 3.47 8.53 -32.42
CA GLU A 24 3.14 8.78 -33.83
C GLU A 24 1.88 8.05 -34.29
N LYS A 25 1.62 6.86 -33.74
CA LYS A 25 0.42 6.05 -34.03
C LYS A 25 -0.79 6.50 -33.22
N LYS A 26 -0.63 7.42 -32.27
CA LYS A 26 -1.68 7.91 -31.37
C LYS A 26 -2.23 9.24 -31.87
N ALA A 27 -3.53 9.44 -31.72
CA ALA A 27 -4.21 10.70 -32.05
C ALA A 27 -4.02 11.77 -30.94
N PHE A 28 -2.82 11.87 -30.38
CA PHE A 28 -2.47 12.89 -29.39
C PHE A 28 -2.17 14.22 -30.08
N SER A 29 -2.46 15.32 -29.40
CA SER A 29 -2.02 16.65 -29.86
C SER A 29 -0.48 16.75 -29.84
N GLU A 30 0.08 17.61 -30.68
CA GLU A 30 1.54 17.84 -30.70
C GLU A 30 2.07 18.30 -29.34
N ASP A 31 1.31 19.16 -28.65
CA ASP A 31 1.63 19.58 -27.27
C ASP A 31 1.70 18.38 -26.31
N ALA A 32 0.78 17.42 -26.41
CA ALA A 32 0.78 16.23 -25.57
C ALA A 32 1.95 15.29 -25.90
N LYS A 33 2.29 15.13 -27.20
CA LYS A 33 3.45 14.35 -27.64
C LYS A 33 4.76 14.93 -27.08
N ASN A 34 4.93 16.25 -27.19
CA ASN A 34 6.10 16.96 -26.68
C ASN A 34 6.23 16.82 -25.15
N LEU A 35 5.12 16.93 -24.42
CA LEU A 35 5.12 16.74 -22.96
C LEU A 35 5.45 15.30 -22.57
N LEU A 36 4.99 14.29 -23.32
CA LEU A 36 5.35 12.89 -23.08
C LEU A 36 6.86 12.63 -23.26
N LEU A 37 7.47 13.20 -24.30
CA LEU A 37 8.91 13.11 -24.53
C LEU A 37 9.71 13.78 -23.40
N SER A 38 9.34 15.01 -23.03
CA SER A 38 9.95 15.72 -21.89
C SER A 38 9.81 14.95 -20.57
N MET A 39 8.62 14.39 -20.33
CA MET A 39 8.31 13.56 -19.15
C MET A 39 9.22 12.32 -19.10
N PHE A 40 9.40 11.61 -20.23
CA PHE A 40 10.27 10.43 -20.31
C PHE A 40 11.71 10.76 -19.95
N TYR A 41 12.24 11.84 -20.52
CA TYR A 41 13.59 12.31 -20.22
C TYR A 41 13.79 12.62 -18.73
N LYS A 42 12.82 13.32 -18.11
CA LYS A 42 12.87 13.62 -16.66
C LYS A 42 12.88 12.34 -15.81
N ILE A 43 12.03 11.38 -16.14
CA ILE A 43 11.96 10.09 -15.45
C ILE A 43 13.28 9.33 -15.62
N GLU A 44 13.83 9.26 -16.82
CA GLU A 44 15.07 8.54 -17.10
C GLU A 44 16.26 9.07 -16.30
N ASN A 45 16.36 10.39 -16.15
CA ASN A 45 17.41 11.04 -15.37
C ASN A 45 17.21 10.88 -13.86
N ALA A 46 15.97 11.02 -13.38
CA ALA A 46 15.66 10.95 -11.95
C ALA A 46 15.64 9.51 -11.39
N TYR A 47 15.54 8.49 -12.25
CA TYR A 47 15.25 7.13 -11.81
C TYR A 47 16.32 6.53 -10.89
N ASP A 48 17.60 6.77 -11.17
CA ASP A 48 18.67 6.15 -10.39
C ASP A 48 18.71 6.73 -8.95
N ASP A 49 18.48 8.03 -8.80
CA ASP A 49 18.32 8.71 -7.51
C ASP A 49 17.07 8.22 -6.77
N TYR A 50 15.93 8.20 -7.48
CA TYR A 50 14.65 7.67 -6.98
C TYR A 50 14.82 6.24 -6.47
N LYS A 51 15.50 5.40 -7.25
CA LYS A 51 15.73 3.99 -6.92
C LYS A 51 16.56 3.85 -5.65
N LYS A 52 17.62 4.65 -5.54
CA LYS A 52 18.55 4.62 -4.42
C LYS A 52 17.88 5.05 -3.12
N ILE A 53 17.26 6.23 -3.12
CA ILE A 53 16.58 6.80 -1.93
C ILE A 53 15.47 5.87 -1.44
N LYS A 54 14.61 5.42 -2.35
CA LYS A 54 13.47 4.57 -1.98
C LYS A 54 13.85 3.10 -1.76
N SER A 55 15.08 2.72 -2.13
CA SER A 55 15.62 1.35 -2.02
C SER A 55 14.69 0.31 -2.65
N ILE A 56 14.32 0.58 -3.90
CA ILE A 56 13.42 -0.26 -4.71
C ILE A 56 14.23 -1.26 -5.54
N GLU A 57 13.63 -2.42 -5.81
CA GLU A 57 14.32 -3.46 -6.58
C GLU A 57 14.15 -3.26 -8.09
N LYS A 58 13.01 -2.71 -8.50
CA LYS A 58 12.66 -2.48 -9.91
C LYS A 58 13.77 -1.72 -10.64
N THR A 59 14.07 -2.14 -11.86
CA THR A 59 15.10 -1.52 -12.69
C THR A 59 14.54 -0.40 -13.56
N LYS A 60 15.41 0.54 -13.95
CA LYS A 60 15.06 1.67 -14.85
C LYS A 60 14.40 1.17 -16.13
N LYS A 61 14.97 0.11 -16.71
CA LYS A 61 14.42 -0.59 -17.88
C LYS A 61 12.99 -1.06 -17.65
N GLU A 62 12.72 -1.76 -16.55
CA GLU A 62 11.37 -2.27 -16.25
C GLU A 62 10.36 -1.13 -16.03
N GLU A 63 10.79 0.00 -15.48
CA GLU A 63 9.93 1.19 -15.33
C GLU A 63 9.58 1.80 -16.68
N LEU A 64 10.59 2.11 -17.49
CA LEU A 64 10.40 2.72 -18.79
C LEU A 64 9.59 1.80 -19.73
N GLU A 65 9.86 0.49 -19.73
CA GLU A 65 9.06 -0.47 -20.52
C GLU A 65 7.61 -0.58 -20.05
N GLN A 66 7.35 -0.47 -18.75
CA GLN A 66 5.98 -0.44 -18.23
C GLN A 66 5.26 0.86 -18.61
N LEU A 67 5.95 1.99 -18.58
CA LEU A 67 5.40 3.27 -18.99
C LEU A 67 5.07 3.30 -20.48
N LEU A 68 5.99 2.80 -21.34
CA LEU A 68 5.73 2.64 -22.78
C LEU A 68 4.48 1.77 -23.03
N LYS A 69 4.37 0.63 -22.35
CA LYS A 69 3.19 -0.26 -22.46
C LYS A 69 1.91 0.43 -22.03
N THR A 70 1.96 1.27 -21.01
CA THR A 70 0.80 2.03 -20.52
C THR A 70 0.35 3.05 -21.56
N ILE A 71 1.27 3.80 -22.15
CA ILE A 71 0.98 4.76 -23.22
C ILE A 71 0.43 4.05 -24.46
N GLU A 72 1.02 2.91 -24.82
CA GLU A 72 0.62 2.13 -25.99
C GLU A 72 -0.75 1.47 -25.82
N ASN A 73 -1.00 0.82 -24.68
CA ASN A 73 -2.15 -0.09 -24.52
C ASN A 73 -3.27 0.50 -23.67
N ASP A 74 -2.97 1.35 -22.69
CA ASP A 74 -3.91 1.80 -21.66
C ASP A 74 -4.28 3.29 -21.80
N CYS A 75 -3.67 4.02 -22.74
CA CYS A 75 -3.96 5.43 -23.01
C CYS A 75 -4.27 5.66 -24.50
N ASN A 76 -5.51 6.01 -24.82
CA ASN A 76 -5.97 6.31 -26.17
C ASN A 76 -6.08 7.80 -26.44
N VAL A 77 -6.38 8.61 -25.41
CA VAL A 77 -6.61 10.06 -25.54
C VAL A 77 -5.95 10.82 -24.41
N ILE A 78 -5.26 11.91 -24.73
CA ILE A 78 -4.77 12.91 -23.78
C ILE A 78 -5.34 14.27 -24.17
N GLU A 79 -6.20 14.80 -23.31
CA GLU A 79 -6.81 16.12 -23.44
C GLU A 79 -6.11 17.11 -22.49
N LEU A 80 -5.53 18.17 -23.05
CA LEU A 80 -4.77 19.15 -22.29
C LEU A 80 -5.63 20.36 -21.95
N ILE A 81 -5.70 20.69 -20.66
CA ILE A 81 -6.38 21.86 -20.14
C ILE A 81 -5.34 22.93 -19.80
N LYS A 82 -5.53 24.12 -20.36
CA LYS A 82 -4.74 25.29 -19.97
C LYS A 82 -5.31 25.84 -18.66
N PRO A 83 -4.50 26.01 -17.60
CA PRO A 83 -4.96 26.64 -16.38
C PRO A 83 -5.38 28.09 -16.68
N LYS A 84 -6.66 28.42 -16.49
CA LYS A 84 -7.16 29.79 -16.63
C LYS A 84 -7.20 30.44 -15.26
N ILE A 85 -6.60 31.63 -15.14
CA ILE A 85 -6.42 32.37 -13.88
C ILE A 85 -7.77 32.75 -13.21
N LYS A 86 -8.90 32.70 -13.93
CA LYS A 86 -10.20 33.23 -13.47
C LYS A 86 -11.44 32.38 -13.79
N GLU A 87 -11.29 31.21 -14.41
CA GLU A 87 -12.42 30.32 -14.75
C GLU A 87 -12.20 28.97 -14.09
N GLU A 88 -13.23 28.42 -13.42
CA GLU A 88 -13.21 27.02 -12.99
C GLU A 88 -12.99 26.13 -14.22
N THR A 89 -11.89 25.39 -14.21
CA THR A 89 -11.66 24.36 -15.23
C THR A 89 -12.45 23.10 -14.87
N ILE A 90 -12.64 22.20 -15.84
CA ILE A 90 -13.25 20.87 -15.58
C ILE A 90 -12.47 20.06 -14.52
N LEU A 91 -11.20 20.42 -14.29
CA LEU A 91 -10.33 19.77 -13.32
C LEU A 91 -10.52 20.33 -11.90
N LYS A 92 -11.05 21.55 -11.73
CA LYS A 92 -11.12 22.25 -10.44
C LYS A 92 -9.76 22.21 -9.72
N ASP A 93 -9.73 21.69 -8.50
CA ASP A 93 -8.52 21.52 -7.68
C ASP A 93 -7.71 20.26 -8.07
N LYS A 94 -8.26 19.37 -8.90
CA LYS A 94 -7.54 18.17 -9.35
C LYS A 94 -6.52 18.54 -10.42
N LYS A 95 -5.42 17.82 -10.48
CA LYS A 95 -4.39 18.00 -11.51
C LYS A 95 -4.70 17.27 -12.81
N PHE A 96 -5.44 16.18 -12.68
CA PHE A 96 -5.84 15.32 -13.77
C PHE A 96 -7.14 14.58 -13.45
N ILE A 97 -7.78 14.05 -14.49
CA ILE A 97 -8.84 13.06 -14.44
C ILE A 97 -8.42 11.93 -15.38
N ALA A 98 -8.42 10.70 -14.87
CA ALA A 98 -8.19 9.49 -15.64
C ALA A 98 -9.50 8.71 -15.74
N ILE A 99 -9.93 8.39 -16.97
CA ILE A 99 -11.17 7.66 -17.27
C ILE A 99 -10.76 6.31 -17.84
N TYR A 100 -10.89 5.25 -17.05
CA TYR A 100 -10.36 3.92 -17.37
C TYR A 100 -11.06 3.28 -18.56
N GLU A 101 -12.40 3.38 -18.62
CA GLU A 101 -13.22 2.77 -19.65
C GLU A 101 -12.91 3.37 -21.03
N GLU A 102 -12.63 4.68 -21.06
CA GLU A 102 -12.27 5.42 -22.26
C GLU A 102 -10.77 5.40 -22.57
N LYS A 103 -9.95 4.90 -21.64
CA LYS A 103 -8.47 5.00 -21.70
C LYS A 103 -8.04 6.46 -21.93
N LYS A 104 -8.70 7.40 -21.24
CA LYS A 104 -8.56 8.84 -21.48
C LYS A 104 -7.97 9.55 -20.27
N ILE A 105 -7.06 10.49 -20.54
CA ILE A 105 -6.52 11.42 -19.55
C ILE A 105 -6.99 12.83 -19.93
N ILE A 106 -7.51 13.56 -18.95
CA ILE A 106 -7.68 15.02 -19.00
C ILE A 106 -6.72 15.60 -17.97
N ALA A 107 -5.77 16.43 -18.37
CA ALA A 107 -4.70 16.90 -17.48
C ALA A 107 -4.34 18.37 -17.75
N TYR A 108 -3.83 19.05 -16.73
CA TYR A 108 -3.18 20.33 -16.96
C TYR A 108 -1.97 20.18 -17.90
N GLN A 109 -1.68 21.21 -18.68
CA GLN A 109 -0.59 21.22 -19.67
C GLN A 109 0.81 21.26 -19.01
N ASN A 110 1.21 20.18 -18.34
CA ASN A 110 2.54 19.94 -17.78
C ASN A 110 2.82 18.44 -17.64
N GLU A 111 4.11 18.06 -17.54
CA GLU A 111 4.53 16.65 -17.52
C GLU A 111 4.02 15.90 -16.28
N LYS A 112 4.01 16.55 -15.11
CA LYS A 112 3.57 15.94 -13.85
C LYS A 112 2.12 15.47 -13.95
N SER A 113 1.22 16.32 -14.43
CA SER A 113 -0.21 16.02 -14.50
C SER A 113 -0.50 14.88 -15.48
N ILE A 114 0.20 14.82 -16.62
CA ILE A 114 0.10 13.70 -17.57
C ILE A 114 0.64 12.42 -16.93
N TYR A 115 1.80 12.47 -16.28
CA TYR A 115 2.39 11.30 -15.64
C TYR A 115 1.49 10.73 -14.56
N TYR A 116 0.87 11.58 -13.74
CA TYR A 116 -0.05 11.13 -12.68
C TYR A 116 -1.26 10.41 -13.30
N GLY A 117 -1.80 10.96 -14.39
CA GLY A 117 -2.85 10.30 -15.18
C GLY A 117 -2.41 8.94 -15.74
N LEU A 118 -1.18 8.82 -16.24
CA LEU A 118 -0.65 7.54 -16.75
C LEU A 118 -0.46 6.51 -15.62
N CYS A 119 0.15 6.90 -14.50
CA CYS A 119 0.27 6.04 -13.32
C CYS A 119 -1.11 5.59 -12.80
N ASN A 120 -2.10 6.48 -12.88
CA ASN A 120 -3.47 6.16 -12.53
C ASN A 120 -4.08 5.19 -13.55
N LEU A 121 -4.01 5.40 -14.87
CA LEU A 121 -4.61 4.48 -15.85
C LEU A 121 -4.00 3.07 -15.85
N GLN A 122 -2.74 2.95 -15.41
CA GLN A 122 -1.96 1.72 -15.50
C GLN A 122 -2.69 0.47 -14.97
N GLN A 123 -2.64 -0.60 -15.76
CA GLN A 123 -3.11 -1.94 -15.39
C GLN A 123 -1.95 -2.92 -15.09
N PRO A 124 -2.21 -4.04 -14.37
CA PRO A 124 -3.42 -4.35 -13.61
C PRO A 124 -3.54 -3.53 -12.31
N LYS A 125 -4.75 -3.51 -11.73
CA LYS A 125 -5.06 -2.90 -10.42
C LYS A 125 -5.18 -3.94 -9.32
N TYR A 126 -4.88 -3.57 -8.07
CA TYR A 126 -5.12 -4.44 -6.91
C TYR A 126 -6.61 -4.74 -6.73
N LYS A 127 -6.90 -6.01 -6.47
CA LYS A 127 -8.20 -6.58 -6.11
C LYS A 127 -8.03 -7.33 -4.80
N VAL A 128 -8.74 -6.89 -3.76
CA VAL A 128 -8.56 -7.36 -2.40
C VAL A 128 -9.62 -8.40 -2.06
N LYS A 129 -9.23 -9.41 -1.29
CA LYS A 129 -10.17 -10.36 -0.72
C LYS A 129 -9.79 -10.67 0.72
N THR A 130 -10.57 -10.13 1.65
CA THR A 130 -10.46 -10.36 3.09
C THR A 130 -11.63 -11.19 3.59
N SER A 131 -11.51 -11.66 4.83
CA SER A 131 -12.61 -12.22 5.60
C SER A 131 -13.76 -11.23 5.81
N LEU A 132 -13.47 -9.93 5.92
CA LEU A 132 -14.46 -8.86 6.11
C LEU A 132 -14.73 -8.12 4.80
N LYS A 133 -15.54 -8.72 3.92
CA LYS A 133 -15.79 -8.27 2.54
C LYS A 133 -16.04 -6.76 2.33
N ILE A 134 -16.69 -6.08 3.28
CA ILE A 134 -16.96 -4.64 3.17
C ILE A 134 -15.68 -3.79 3.19
N ILE A 135 -14.60 -4.30 3.80
CA ILE A 135 -13.28 -3.66 3.82
C ILE A 135 -12.54 -3.86 2.50
N ASP A 136 -12.91 -4.83 1.66
CA ASP A 136 -12.21 -5.11 0.40
C ASP A 136 -12.13 -3.84 -0.47
N LYS A 137 -13.26 -3.16 -0.72
CA LYS A 137 -13.31 -1.90 -1.50
C LYS A 137 -12.51 -0.76 -0.86
N VAL A 138 -12.40 -0.75 0.47
CA VAL A 138 -11.68 0.27 1.23
C VAL A 138 -10.17 0.10 1.04
N ILE A 139 -9.66 -1.12 1.21
CA ILE A 139 -8.24 -1.43 1.00
C ILE A 139 -7.89 -1.32 -0.49
N GLU A 140 -8.76 -1.78 -1.40
CA GLU A 140 -8.55 -1.65 -2.86
C GLU A 140 -8.33 -0.19 -3.25
N LYS A 141 -9.18 0.72 -2.78
CA LYS A 141 -9.04 2.16 -3.06
C LYS A 141 -7.71 2.68 -2.55
N ALA A 142 -7.40 2.43 -1.27
CA ALA A 142 -6.16 2.90 -0.65
C ALA A 142 -4.90 2.35 -1.33
N MET A 143 -4.87 1.06 -1.68
CA MET A 143 -3.73 0.42 -2.32
C MET A 143 -3.52 0.90 -3.76
N ASN A 144 -4.61 1.05 -4.53
CA ASN A 144 -4.51 1.53 -5.90
C ASN A 144 -4.18 3.02 -5.96
N GLU A 145 -4.74 3.83 -5.06
CA GLU A 145 -4.42 5.26 -4.97
C GLU A 145 -3.01 5.51 -4.47
N GLY A 146 -2.64 4.87 -3.36
CA GLY A 146 -1.29 4.94 -2.83
C GLY A 146 -0.22 4.45 -3.83
N LEU A 147 -0.51 3.43 -4.64
CA LEU A 147 0.41 2.95 -5.69
C LEU A 147 0.76 4.05 -6.70
N TRP A 148 -0.23 4.75 -7.26
CA TRP A 148 0.07 5.75 -8.28
C TRP A 148 0.67 7.02 -7.66
N ILE A 149 0.27 7.40 -6.44
CA ILE A 149 0.91 8.51 -5.68
C ILE A 149 2.38 8.17 -5.40
N SER A 150 2.66 6.91 -5.07
CA SER A 150 4.00 6.39 -4.82
C SER A 150 4.86 6.37 -6.09
N LYS A 151 4.27 6.05 -7.25
CA LYS A 151 4.97 6.12 -8.55
C LYS A 151 5.23 7.55 -9.02
N ALA A 152 4.29 8.45 -8.75
CA ALA A 152 4.39 9.87 -9.07
C ALA A 152 5.60 10.56 -8.40
N GLU A 153 6.13 10.00 -7.30
CA GLU A 153 7.33 10.47 -6.60
C GLU A 153 8.50 10.76 -7.55
N ILE A 154 8.76 9.90 -8.53
CA ILE A 154 9.94 10.04 -9.41
C ILE A 154 10.00 11.38 -10.17
N ILE A 155 8.86 11.98 -10.52
CA ILE A 155 8.81 13.28 -11.19
C ILE A 155 8.39 14.41 -10.26
N ARG A 156 7.82 14.06 -9.09
CA ARG A 156 7.37 15.02 -8.09
C ARG A 156 8.51 15.47 -7.19
N ASP A 157 9.33 14.53 -6.72
CA ASP A 157 10.26 14.72 -5.60
C ASP A 157 11.74 14.67 -6.01
N PHE A 158 12.02 14.34 -7.28
CA PHE A 158 13.37 14.18 -7.82
C PHE A 158 13.54 15.05 -9.07
N ASP A 159 14.57 15.89 -9.07
CA ASP A 159 14.92 16.78 -10.18
C ASP A 159 16.24 16.38 -10.88
N GLY A 160 16.82 15.24 -10.49
CA GLY A 160 18.09 14.72 -11.00
C GLY A 160 19.33 15.29 -10.30
N TRP A 161 19.15 16.09 -9.23
CA TRP A 161 20.23 16.64 -8.41
C TRP A 161 19.96 16.50 -6.92
N SER A 162 18.68 16.49 -6.53
CA SER A 162 18.27 16.51 -5.14
C SER A 162 16.96 15.77 -4.91
N TRP A 163 16.78 15.33 -3.66
CA TRP A 163 15.52 14.77 -3.20
C TRP A 163 14.77 15.81 -2.36
N ASN A 164 13.75 16.42 -2.96
CA ASN A 164 12.94 17.47 -2.34
C ASN A 164 11.46 17.13 -2.50
N ILE A 165 10.80 16.74 -1.40
CA ILE A 165 9.39 16.35 -1.45
C ILE A 165 8.49 17.57 -1.63
N GLU A 166 7.79 17.64 -2.76
CA GLU A 166 6.77 18.67 -3.01
C GLU A 166 5.47 18.28 -2.30
N ARG A 167 5.35 18.65 -1.02
CA ARG A 167 4.24 18.22 -0.17
C ARG A 167 2.86 18.57 -0.71
N ASN A 168 2.72 19.74 -1.34
CA ASN A 168 1.43 20.21 -1.90
C ASN A 168 1.00 19.37 -3.11
N ASP A 169 1.91 18.55 -3.64
CA ASP A 169 1.71 17.72 -4.81
C ASP A 169 1.35 16.27 -4.47
N ILE A 170 1.17 15.94 -3.19
CA ILE A 170 0.70 14.65 -2.72
C ILE A 170 -0.82 14.66 -2.65
N ASP A 171 -1.49 13.87 -3.49
CA ASP A 171 -2.96 13.90 -3.60
C ASP A 171 -3.70 13.33 -2.37
N ASN A 172 -3.18 12.26 -1.75
CA ASN A 172 -3.71 11.74 -0.48
C ASN A 172 -2.57 11.20 0.41
N TYR A 173 -2.28 11.92 1.50
CA TYR A 173 -1.22 11.56 2.44
C TYR A 173 -1.45 10.21 3.13
N ILE A 174 -2.70 9.90 3.48
CA ILE A 174 -3.06 8.66 4.19
C ILE A 174 -2.87 7.46 3.27
N TYR A 175 -3.40 7.51 2.04
CA TYR A 175 -3.23 6.40 1.10
C TYR A 175 -1.76 6.21 0.70
N ASN A 176 -1.00 7.29 0.52
CA ASN A 176 0.44 7.19 0.32
C ASN A 176 1.11 6.49 1.50
N LEU A 177 0.93 7.01 2.72
CA LEU A 177 1.53 6.45 3.94
C LEU A 177 1.19 4.96 4.12
N ILE A 178 -0.07 4.58 3.93
CA ILE A 178 -0.51 3.19 4.06
C ILE A 178 0.14 2.30 3.00
N TYR A 179 0.23 2.75 1.75
CA TYR A 179 0.92 2.01 0.69
C TYR A 179 2.41 1.83 0.99
N GLN A 180 3.10 2.88 1.45
CA GLN A 180 4.51 2.78 1.84
C GLN A 180 4.71 1.83 3.02
N ASN A 181 3.81 1.85 4.01
CA ASN A 181 3.84 0.90 5.12
C ASN A 181 3.66 -0.55 4.67
N PHE A 182 2.76 -0.81 3.72
CA PHE A 182 2.65 -2.12 3.08
C PHE A 182 3.92 -2.52 2.34
N SER A 183 4.54 -1.59 1.59
CA SER A 183 5.81 -1.82 0.89
C SER A 183 6.94 -2.20 1.85
N ILE A 184 7.06 -1.48 2.96
CA ILE A 184 8.06 -1.74 4.01
C ILE A 184 7.85 -3.13 4.64
N ILE A 185 6.60 -3.47 5.00
CA ILE A 185 6.30 -4.74 5.67
C ILE A 185 6.49 -5.92 4.72
N LEU A 186 5.84 -5.87 3.55
CA LEU A 186 5.69 -7.01 2.66
C LEU A 186 6.81 -7.13 1.63
N GLY A 187 7.48 -6.01 1.30
CA GLY A 187 8.44 -5.90 0.22
C GLY A 187 7.79 -5.75 -1.16
N GLU A 188 8.41 -4.96 -2.04
CA GLU A 188 7.91 -4.69 -3.39
C GLU A 188 7.72 -5.95 -4.23
N ASN A 189 8.62 -6.93 -4.10
CA ASN A 189 8.51 -8.20 -4.81
C ASN A 189 7.18 -8.91 -4.56
N LYS A 190 6.69 -8.87 -3.33
CA LYS A 190 5.41 -9.51 -2.97
C LYS A 190 4.23 -8.69 -3.48
N LEU A 191 4.30 -7.37 -3.36
CA LEU A 191 3.29 -6.45 -3.89
C LEU A 191 3.17 -6.59 -5.42
N ASN A 192 4.29 -6.60 -6.14
CA ASN A 192 4.34 -6.78 -7.60
C ASN A 192 3.82 -8.16 -8.03
N LYS A 193 4.12 -9.23 -7.28
CA LYS A 193 3.54 -10.56 -7.55
C LYS A 193 2.02 -10.56 -7.43
N TRP A 194 1.47 -9.88 -6.44
CA TRP A 194 0.01 -9.76 -6.31
C TRP A 194 -0.61 -8.91 -7.41
N LEU A 195 0.04 -7.80 -7.78
CA LEU A 195 -0.39 -6.97 -8.89
C LEU A 195 -0.44 -7.79 -10.20
N ASN A 196 0.64 -8.51 -10.51
CA ASN A 196 0.76 -9.31 -11.74
C ASN A 196 -0.17 -10.54 -11.76
N ASN A 197 -0.60 -11.06 -10.60
CA ASN A 197 -1.55 -12.17 -10.52
C ASN A 197 -3.00 -11.70 -10.66
N ASN A 198 -3.31 -11.02 -11.77
CA ASN A 198 -4.62 -10.38 -12.04
C ASN A 198 -5.08 -9.42 -10.92
N GLY A 199 -4.13 -8.81 -10.21
CA GLY A 199 -4.38 -7.92 -9.08
C GLY A 199 -4.68 -8.63 -7.75
N TYR A 200 -4.71 -9.96 -7.69
CA TYR A 200 -5.21 -10.67 -6.52
C TYR A 200 -4.34 -10.46 -5.27
N PHE A 201 -4.90 -9.69 -4.34
CA PHE A 201 -4.31 -9.25 -3.08
C PHE A 201 -5.10 -9.88 -1.91
N GLY A 202 -4.96 -11.21 -1.77
CA GLY A 202 -5.74 -12.02 -0.84
C GLY A 202 -5.02 -12.39 0.45
N GLY A 203 -5.79 -12.48 1.54
CA GLY A 203 -5.30 -12.95 2.84
C GLY A 203 -4.30 -12.00 3.51
N ILE A 204 -4.46 -10.69 3.30
CA ILE A 204 -3.63 -9.64 3.91
C ILE A 204 -3.55 -9.83 5.42
N GLU A 205 -4.69 -10.12 6.05
CA GLU A 205 -4.83 -10.31 7.49
C GLU A 205 -3.98 -11.46 8.05
N LYS A 206 -3.48 -12.36 7.18
CA LYS A 206 -2.57 -13.46 7.54
C LYS A 206 -1.10 -13.14 7.25
N ASN A 207 -0.84 -12.13 6.43
CA ASN A 207 0.49 -11.78 5.93
C ASN A 207 1.14 -10.63 6.69
N ILE A 208 0.36 -9.92 7.51
CA ILE A 208 0.85 -8.85 8.39
C ILE A 208 0.37 -9.10 9.82
N ASP A 209 1.07 -8.49 10.78
CA ASP A 209 0.69 -8.59 12.19
C ASP A 209 -0.76 -8.12 12.41
N LYS A 210 -1.50 -8.84 13.26
CA LYS A 210 -2.93 -8.59 13.51
C LYS A 210 -3.19 -7.19 14.05
N LYS A 211 -2.31 -6.65 14.89
CA LYS A 211 -2.45 -5.30 15.45
C LYS A 211 -2.23 -4.25 14.36
N ILE A 212 -1.22 -4.43 13.51
CA ILE A 212 -0.97 -3.56 12.35
C ILE A 212 -2.17 -3.57 11.40
N TYR A 213 -2.68 -4.75 11.05
CA TYR A 213 -3.85 -4.89 10.17
C TYR A 213 -5.07 -4.14 10.70
N LYS A 214 -5.38 -4.29 12.00
CA LYS A 214 -6.48 -3.57 12.64
C LYS A 214 -6.31 -2.05 12.59
N LEU A 215 -5.11 -1.55 12.88
CA LEU A 215 -4.82 -0.11 12.83
C LEU A 215 -5.00 0.45 11.40
N ILE A 216 -4.46 -0.24 10.40
CA ILE A 216 -4.65 0.11 8.99
C ILE A 216 -6.15 0.14 8.65
N CYS A 217 -6.91 -0.89 9.02
CA CYS A 217 -8.34 -0.94 8.75
C CYS A 217 -9.11 0.22 9.40
N LYS A 218 -8.80 0.59 10.65
CA LYS A 218 -9.42 1.73 11.33
C LYS A 218 -9.16 3.04 10.59
N ILE A 219 -7.90 3.31 10.25
CA ILE A 219 -7.48 4.52 9.51
C ILE A 219 -8.19 4.60 8.16
N LEU A 220 -8.17 3.51 7.40
CA LEU A 220 -8.73 3.50 6.05
C LEU A 220 -10.25 3.58 6.06
N VAL A 221 -10.93 2.97 7.03
CA VAL A 221 -12.39 3.08 7.16
C VAL A 221 -12.80 4.51 7.49
N GLN A 222 -12.08 5.20 8.39
CA GLN A 222 -12.29 6.62 8.67
C GLN A 222 -12.08 7.47 7.41
N GLU A 223 -10.99 7.23 6.69
CA GLU A 223 -10.67 7.95 5.45
C GLU A 223 -11.68 7.68 4.32
N TYR A 224 -12.21 6.46 4.22
CA TYR A 224 -13.15 6.14 3.17
C TYR A 224 -14.54 6.76 3.43
N VAL A 225 -14.95 6.92 4.69
CA VAL A 225 -16.22 7.57 5.05
C VAL A 225 -16.22 9.06 4.72
N THR A 226 -15.07 9.74 4.80
CA THR A 226 -14.97 11.16 4.41
C THR A 226 -15.14 11.35 2.90
N VAL A 227 -14.73 10.36 2.10
CA VAL A 227 -14.83 10.38 0.64
C VAL A 227 -16.19 9.87 0.15
N GLU A 228 -16.75 8.84 0.78
CA GLU A 228 -17.99 8.16 0.36
C GLU A 228 -19.06 8.26 1.47
N SER A 229 -19.88 9.31 1.46
CA SER A 229 -20.80 9.64 2.56
C SER A 229 -21.83 8.54 2.88
N ASP A 230 -22.26 7.77 1.88
CA ASP A 230 -23.22 6.66 2.09
C ASP A 230 -22.59 5.42 2.74
N PHE A 231 -21.25 5.31 2.73
CA PHE A 231 -20.55 4.18 3.33
C PHE A 231 -20.76 4.07 4.84
N LYS A 232 -20.96 5.21 5.52
CA LYS A 232 -21.26 5.23 6.96
C LYS A 232 -22.53 4.44 7.28
N LYS A 233 -23.58 4.58 6.47
CA LYS A 233 -24.84 3.83 6.65
C LYS A 233 -24.62 2.32 6.48
N GLU A 234 -23.80 1.92 5.50
CA GLU A 234 -23.43 0.51 5.31
C GLU A 234 -22.72 -0.06 6.56
N ILE A 235 -21.79 0.70 7.13
CA ILE A 235 -21.06 0.32 8.35
C ILE A 235 -22.02 0.20 9.53
N ASP A 236 -22.90 1.16 9.76
CA ASP A 236 -23.84 1.16 10.89
C ASP A 236 -24.75 -0.09 10.86
N ILE A 237 -25.21 -0.48 9.67
CA ILE A 237 -25.99 -1.72 9.47
C ILE A 237 -25.15 -2.95 9.82
N LYS A 238 -23.87 -2.99 9.41
CA LYS A 238 -22.96 -4.10 9.75
C LYS A 238 -22.67 -4.18 11.24
N ILE A 239 -22.42 -3.06 11.91
CA ILE A 239 -22.21 -3.01 13.37
C ILE A 239 -23.43 -3.62 14.09
N LYS A 240 -24.65 -3.18 13.74
CA LYS A 240 -25.89 -3.69 14.35
C LYS A 240 -26.00 -5.21 14.18
N LYS A 241 -25.79 -5.71 12.96
CA LYS A 241 -25.82 -7.15 12.68
C LYS A 241 -24.77 -7.93 13.48
N PHE A 242 -23.54 -7.43 13.56
CA PHE A 242 -22.48 -8.11 14.32
C PHE A 242 -22.71 -8.08 15.83
N LYS A 243 -23.30 -7.00 16.38
CA LYS A 243 -23.71 -6.95 17.79
C LYS A 243 -24.80 -7.96 18.10
N GLU A 244 -25.79 -8.11 17.22
CA GLU A 244 -26.85 -9.13 17.36
C GLU A 244 -26.27 -10.56 17.33
N GLU A 245 -25.41 -10.87 16.36
CA GLU A 245 -24.73 -12.17 16.27
C GLU A 245 -23.86 -12.45 17.51
N LEU A 246 -23.18 -11.44 18.07
CA LEU A 246 -22.41 -11.60 19.31
C LEU A 246 -23.30 -11.86 20.53
N SER A 247 -24.43 -11.17 20.64
CA SER A 247 -25.40 -11.38 21.73
C SER A 247 -25.94 -12.81 21.69
N ASN A 248 -26.25 -13.32 20.49
CA ASN A 248 -26.65 -14.71 20.30
C ASN A 248 -25.55 -15.73 20.69
N MET A 249 -24.29 -15.30 20.80
CA MET A 249 -23.13 -16.11 21.18
C MET A 249 -22.66 -15.86 22.64
N GLU A 250 -23.40 -15.11 23.44
CA GLU A 250 -23.08 -14.89 24.86
C GLU A 250 -23.31 -16.17 25.67
N ASP A 251 -24.51 -16.73 25.57
CA ASP A 251 -24.82 -18.04 26.15
C ASP A 251 -24.47 -19.15 25.17
N LYS A 252 -23.31 -19.78 25.41
CA LYS A 252 -22.79 -20.90 24.61
C LYS A 252 -23.78 -22.07 24.55
N LYS A 253 -24.52 -22.35 25.63
CA LYS A 253 -25.45 -23.48 25.68
C LYS A 253 -26.64 -23.20 24.76
N ILE A 254 -27.28 -22.04 24.92
CA ILE A 254 -28.41 -21.62 24.08
C ILE A 254 -28.00 -21.55 22.60
N TYR A 255 -26.81 -21.00 22.31
CA TYR A 255 -26.28 -20.95 20.94
C TYR A 255 -26.14 -22.33 20.31
N LEU A 256 -25.56 -23.30 21.03
CA LEU A 256 -25.38 -24.67 20.53
C LEU A 256 -26.70 -25.41 20.41
N GLU A 257 -27.65 -25.19 21.32
CA GLU A 257 -29.02 -25.73 21.24
C GLU A 257 -29.74 -25.21 20.00
N ASN A 258 -29.67 -23.90 19.72
CA ASN A 258 -30.24 -23.28 18.53
C ASN A 258 -29.64 -23.86 17.23
N LEU A 259 -28.33 -24.08 17.18
CA LEU A 259 -27.69 -24.72 16.02
C LEU A 259 -28.12 -26.18 15.85
N ALA A 260 -28.22 -26.93 16.95
CA ALA A 260 -28.69 -28.31 16.93
C ALA A 260 -30.15 -28.41 16.45
N GLU A 261 -31.01 -27.48 16.86
CA GLU A 261 -32.40 -27.41 16.42
C GLU A 261 -32.51 -27.07 14.93
N LYS A 262 -31.78 -26.05 14.45
CA LYS A 262 -31.72 -25.72 13.02
C LYS A 262 -31.27 -26.93 12.19
N LYS A 263 -30.24 -27.65 12.63
CA LYS A 263 -29.77 -28.88 11.99
C LYS A 263 -30.82 -29.99 11.98
N LYS A 264 -31.57 -30.16 13.08
CA LYS A 264 -32.69 -31.11 13.17
C LYS A 264 -33.80 -30.75 12.19
N ASN A 265 -34.14 -29.47 12.07
CA ASN A 265 -35.17 -28.99 11.15
C ASN A 265 -34.75 -29.17 9.68
N ASN A 266 -33.51 -28.84 9.31
CA ASN A 266 -33.01 -29.07 7.96
C ASN A 266 -32.98 -30.58 7.63
N THR A 267 -32.59 -31.45 8.57
CA THR A 267 -32.66 -32.90 8.39
C THR A 267 -34.10 -33.38 8.11
N LYS A 268 -35.10 -32.80 8.78
CA LYS A 268 -36.52 -33.12 8.52
C LYS A 268 -36.97 -32.67 7.13
N LEU A 269 -36.55 -31.47 6.70
CA LEU A 269 -36.87 -30.94 5.36
C LEU A 269 -36.23 -31.79 4.26
N ILE A 270 -34.97 -32.22 4.43
CA ILE A 270 -34.30 -33.12 3.50
C ILE A 270 -35.08 -34.44 3.38
N LYS A 271 -35.49 -35.05 4.50
CA LYS A 271 -36.32 -36.26 4.47
C LYS A 271 -37.63 -36.08 3.71
N LYS A 272 -38.29 -34.92 3.85
CA LYS A 272 -39.50 -34.60 3.07
C LYS A 272 -39.22 -34.53 1.58
N ILE A 273 -38.12 -33.90 1.18
CA ILE A 273 -37.71 -33.83 -0.23
C ILE A 273 -37.35 -35.23 -0.75
N ASP A 274 -36.59 -36.01 0.00
CA ASP A 274 -36.20 -37.39 -0.38
C ASP A 274 -37.43 -38.28 -0.58
N ASN A 275 -38.42 -38.20 0.33
CA ASN A 275 -39.68 -38.94 0.20
C ASN A 275 -40.45 -38.50 -1.05
N LEU A 276 -40.60 -37.19 -1.27
CA LEU A 276 -41.27 -36.64 -2.45
C LEU A 276 -40.60 -37.10 -3.76
N LEU A 277 -39.27 -37.04 -3.84
CA LEU A 277 -38.52 -37.48 -5.02
C LEU A 277 -38.59 -39.00 -5.25
N SER A 278 -38.82 -39.78 -4.19
CA SER A 278 -38.94 -41.24 -4.28
C SER A 278 -40.32 -41.72 -4.75
N ASN A 279 -41.37 -40.89 -4.62
CA ASN A 279 -42.75 -41.24 -4.99
C ASN A 279 -43.24 -40.41 -6.20
N LEU A 280 -43.31 -41.05 -7.37
CA LEU A 280 -43.68 -40.40 -8.63
C LEU A 280 -45.09 -39.80 -8.64
N ASN A 281 -46.04 -40.34 -7.89
CA ASN A 281 -47.40 -39.81 -7.81
C ASN A 281 -47.45 -38.55 -6.95
N GLU A 282 -46.85 -38.60 -5.76
CA GLU A 282 -46.74 -37.42 -4.87
C GLU A 282 -45.96 -36.28 -5.53
N LEU A 283 -44.90 -36.61 -6.27
CA LEU A 283 -44.10 -35.64 -7.03
C LEU A 283 -44.94 -34.93 -8.11
N LYS A 284 -45.77 -35.68 -8.83
CA LYS A 284 -46.67 -35.12 -9.86
C LYS A 284 -47.75 -34.24 -9.23
N ASP A 285 -48.35 -34.67 -8.14
CA ASP A 285 -49.40 -33.92 -7.45
C ASP A 285 -48.86 -32.60 -6.89
N GLU A 286 -47.68 -32.64 -6.25
CA GLU A 286 -47.00 -31.45 -5.74
C GLU A 286 -46.54 -30.53 -6.88
N PHE A 287 -46.05 -31.08 -7.99
CA PHE A 287 -45.71 -30.30 -9.20
C PHE A 287 -46.91 -29.53 -9.74
N ILE A 288 -48.06 -30.20 -9.91
CA ILE A 288 -49.30 -29.59 -10.39
C ILE A 288 -49.77 -28.52 -9.41
N LYS A 289 -49.68 -28.77 -8.10
CA LYS A 289 -50.07 -27.82 -7.05
C LYS A 289 -49.20 -26.56 -7.07
N VAL A 290 -47.88 -26.72 -7.08
CA VAL A 290 -46.93 -25.61 -7.13
C VAL A 290 -47.13 -24.79 -8.42
N ASN A 291 -47.30 -25.46 -9.56
CA ASN A 291 -47.58 -24.77 -10.82
C ASN A 291 -48.94 -24.06 -10.86
N LYS A 292 -49.93 -24.42 -10.04
CA LYS A 292 -51.19 -23.66 -9.95
C LYS A 292 -51.03 -22.32 -9.22
N GLU A 293 -50.07 -22.24 -8.29
CA GLU A 293 -49.82 -21.05 -7.47
C GLU A 293 -48.84 -20.06 -8.12
N LEU A 294 -48.05 -20.50 -9.10
CA LEU A 294 -47.11 -19.65 -9.85
C LEU A 294 -47.83 -18.85 -10.96
N ASP A 295 -47.35 -17.65 -11.26
CA ASP A 295 -47.78 -16.87 -12.41
C ASP A 295 -47.31 -17.48 -13.74
N ASP A 296 -47.94 -17.10 -14.84
CA ASP A 296 -47.71 -17.72 -16.16
C ASP A 296 -46.25 -17.58 -16.64
N ASN A 297 -45.54 -16.54 -16.21
CA ASN A 297 -44.13 -16.33 -16.58
C ASN A 297 -43.15 -17.18 -15.76
N ASN A 298 -43.57 -17.76 -14.63
CA ASN A 298 -42.73 -18.53 -13.72
C ASN A 298 -43.13 -20.01 -13.63
N LYS A 299 -44.03 -20.49 -14.51
CA LYS A 299 -44.41 -21.90 -14.54
C LYS A 299 -43.18 -22.79 -14.74
N ILE A 300 -43.16 -23.89 -14.03
CA ILE A 300 -42.13 -24.92 -14.15
C ILE A 300 -42.50 -25.79 -15.35
N PHE A 301 -41.66 -25.77 -16.39
CA PHE A 301 -41.99 -26.30 -17.72
C PHE A 301 -42.16 -27.82 -17.74
N SER A 302 -41.41 -28.55 -16.92
CA SER A 302 -41.49 -30.00 -16.85
C SER A 302 -41.33 -30.56 -15.44
N LEU A 303 -41.75 -31.81 -15.27
CA LEU A 303 -41.52 -32.57 -14.05
C LEU A 303 -40.01 -32.75 -13.78
N SER A 304 -39.18 -32.79 -14.85
CA SER A 304 -37.72 -32.86 -14.73
C SER A 304 -37.15 -31.58 -14.12
N ASP A 305 -37.60 -30.41 -14.58
CA ASP A 305 -37.17 -29.12 -14.02
C ASP A 305 -37.57 -28.99 -12.54
N PHE A 306 -38.73 -29.54 -12.17
CA PHE A 306 -39.17 -29.59 -10.78
C PHE A 306 -38.27 -30.47 -9.92
N VAL A 307 -37.83 -31.62 -10.44
CA VAL A 307 -36.85 -32.49 -9.78
C VAL A 307 -35.54 -31.75 -9.56
N GLU A 308 -35.03 -31.04 -10.56
CA GLU A 308 -33.81 -30.25 -10.43
C GLU A 308 -33.92 -29.15 -9.35
N ILE A 309 -35.03 -28.43 -9.32
CA ILE A 309 -35.31 -27.42 -8.28
C ILE A 309 -35.31 -28.06 -6.90
N LYS A 310 -35.98 -29.20 -6.71
CA LYS A 310 -36.01 -29.91 -5.42
C LYS A 310 -34.64 -30.45 -5.04
N GLN A 311 -33.85 -30.93 -6.00
CA GLN A 311 -32.49 -31.38 -5.76
C GLN A 311 -31.56 -30.22 -5.37
N ALA A 312 -31.71 -29.04 -5.99
CA ALA A 312 -30.98 -27.83 -5.63
C ALA A 312 -31.35 -27.37 -4.20
N GLN A 313 -32.64 -27.39 -3.85
CA GLN A 313 -33.11 -27.10 -2.48
C GLN A 313 -32.50 -28.08 -1.46
N ARG A 314 -32.51 -29.37 -1.76
CA ARG A 314 -31.89 -30.41 -0.92
C ARG A 314 -30.40 -30.15 -0.71
N ASN A 315 -29.65 -29.87 -1.77
CA ASN A 315 -28.22 -29.59 -1.71
C ASN A 315 -27.92 -28.33 -0.88
N LYS A 316 -28.77 -27.29 -0.96
CA LYS A 316 -28.67 -26.09 -0.12
C LYS A 316 -28.84 -26.44 1.37
N LEU A 317 -29.83 -27.24 1.73
CA LEU A 317 -30.08 -27.66 3.11
C LEU A 317 -28.92 -28.49 3.68
N ILE A 318 -28.32 -29.37 2.87
CA ILE A 318 -27.13 -30.15 3.25
C ILE A 318 -25.97 -29.19 3.57
N LYS A 319 -25.72 -28.22 2.70
CA LYS A 319 -24.68 -27.22 2.91
C LYS A 319 -24.89 -26.42 4.20
N GLU A 320 -26.13 -26.01 4.49
CA GLU A 320 -26.46 -25.34 5.75
C GLU A 320 -26.22 -26.23 6.98
N ILE A 321 -26.55 -27.53 6.91
CA ILE A 321 -26.24 -28.49 8.00
C ILE A 321 -24.74 -28.59 8.25
N ASP A 322 -23.94 -28.63 7.18
CA ASP A 322 -22.49 -28.65 7.28
C ASP A 322 -21.97 -27.35 7.91
N GLU A 323 -22.47 -26.19 7.49
CA GLU A 323 -22.13 -24.88 8.06
C GLU A 323 -22.46 -24.81 9.56
N TYR A 324 -23.62 -25.31 9.99
CA TYR A 324 -23.98 -25.40 11.41
C TYR A 324 -23.04 -26.35 12.16
N SER A 325 -22.74 -27.51 11.57
CA SER A 325 -21.83 -28.50 12.19
C SER A 325 -20.41 -27.94 12.37
N GLN A 326 -19.92 -27.15 11.41
CA GLN A 326 -18.65 -26.43 11.55
C GLN A 326 -18.74 -25.35 12.63
N ALA A 327 -19.82 -24.57 12.66
CA ALA A 327 -20.01 -23.49 13.63
C ALA A 327 -20.13 -23.98 15.09
N MET A 328 -20.51 -25.24 15.30
CA MET A 328 -20.53 -25.88 16.63
C MET A 328 -19.13 -26.26 17.13
N LYS A 329 -18.12 -26.33 16.26
CA LYS A 329 -16.75 -26.69 16.68
C LYS A 329 -16.17 -25.59 17.59
N PRO A 330 -15.53 -25.93 18.72
CA PRO A 330 -15.01 -24.94 19.67
C PRO A 330 -14.07 -23.90 19.05
N ALA A 331 -13.14 -24.32 18.19
CA ALA A 331 -12.20 -23.41 17.52
C ALA A 331 -12.93 -22.40 16.62
N VAL A 332 -13.86 -22.88 15.78
CA VAL A 332 -14.66 -22.04 14.87
C VAL A 332 -15.55 -21.06 15.63
N PHE A 333 -16.11 -21.48 16.77
CA PHE A 333 -16.88 -20.61 17.64
C PHE A 333 -16.02 -19.45 18.17
N VAL A 334 -14.81 -19.74 18.66
CA VAL A 334 -13.88 -18.73 19.15
C VAL A 334 -13.47 -17.78 18.01
N GLU A 335 -13.09 -18.31 16.85
CA GLU A 335 -12.72 -17.53 15.67
C GLU A 335 -13.85 -16.60 15.21
N LYS A 336 -15.09 -17.09 15.14
CA LYS A 336 -16.24 -16.24 14.76
C LYS A 336 -16.52 -15.14 15.78
N LYS A 337 -16.46 -15.47 17.07
CA LYS A 337 -16.66 -14.51 18.15
C LYS A 337 -15.59 -13.42 18.12
N GLU A 338 -14.35 -13.80 17.90
CA GLU A 338 -13.23 -12.86 17.73
C GLU A 338 -13.38 -12.02 16.46
N PHE A 339 -13.75 -12.63 15.33
CA PHE A 339 -14.04 -11.91 14.09
C PHE A 339 -15.08 -10.81 14.28
N PHE A 340 -16.21 -11.10 14.93
CA PHE A 340 -17.24 -10.09 15.15
C PHE A 340 -16.78 -8.98 16.10
N LYS A 341 -16.06 -9.32 17.18
CA LYS A 341 -15.49 -8.32 18.09
C LYS A 341 -14.52 -7.39 17.36
N ASP A 342 -13.60 -7.96 16.60
CA ASP A 342 -12.60 -7.23 15.83
C ASP A 342 -13.25 -6.35 14.76
N SER A 343 -14.26 -6.87 14.08
CA SER A 343 -15.01 -6.12 13.05
C SER A 343 -15.75 -4.92 13.65
N ILE A 344 -16.40 -5.09 14.80
CA ILE A 344 -17.05 -3.98 15.52
C ILE A 344 -16.01 -2.98 15.99
N GLU A 345 -14.89 -3.44 16.56
CA GLU A 345 -13.80 -2.58 17.01
C GLU A 345 -13.24 -1.71 15.86
N ILE A 346 -13.08 -2.27 14.66
CA ILE A 346 -12.66 -1.53 13.47
C ILE A 346 -13.72 -0.49 13.09
N PHE A 347 -14.98 -0.89 13.00
CA PHE A 347 -16.04 -0.02 12.50
C PHE A 347 -16.46 1.08 13.45
N SER A 348 -16.44 0.84 14.76
CA SER A 348 -16.74 1.87 15.77
C SER A 348 -15.71 3.01 15.76
N SER A 349 -14.55 2.85 15.09
CA SER A 349 -13.56 3.92 14.97
C SER A 349 -14.07 5.15 14.22
N ILE A 350 -15.12 5.04 13.40
CA ILE A 350 -15.65 6.16 12.61
C ILE A 350 -16.33 7.26 13.43
N GLU A 351 -16.57 7.04 14.72
CA GLU A 351 -17.31 7.96 15.58
C GLU A 351 -16.50 9.20 16.00
N ASP A 352 -15.17 9.16 15.96
CA ASP A 352 -14.30 10.26 16.40
C ASP A 352 -13.06 10.44 15.51
N LEU A 353 -13.02 11.52 14.73
CA LEU A 353 -11.88 11.82 13.83
C LEU A 353 -10.59 12.19 14.58
N THR A 354 -10.66 12.66 15.84
CA THR A 354 -9.44 12.93 16.63
C THR A 354 -8.66 11.65 16.89
N THR A 355 -9.32 10.49 16.82
CA THR A 355 -8.66 9.19 16.93
C THR A 355 -7.85 8.80 15.69
N GLN A 356 -8.14 9.34 14.49
CA GLN A 356 -7.42 8.96 13.26
C GLN A 356 -5.93 9.27 13.37
N ARG A 357 -5.57 10.46 13.87
CA ARG A 357 -4.18 10.83 14.16
C ARG A 357 -3.53 9.86 15.14
N ASN A 358 -4.23 9.50 16.21
CA ASN A 358 -3.70 8.57 17.21
C ASN A 358 -3.47 7.18 16.60
N PHE A 359 -4.38 6.68 15.76
CA PHE A 359 -4.18 5.42 15.04
C PHE A 359 -3.01 5.50 14.07
N LEU A 360 -2.84 6.62 13.36
CA LEU A 360 -1.71 6.86 12.47
C LEU A 360 -0.37 6.80 13.23
N ILE A 361 -0.28 7.48 14.39
CA ILE A 361 0.90 7.47 15.26
C ILE A 361 1.15 6.05 15.81
N ASP A 362 0.12 5.38 16.30
CA ASP A 362 0.26 4.02 16.84
C ASP A 362 0.65 3.01 15.77
N LEU A 363 0.17 3.18 14.54
CA LEU A 363 0.65 2.40 13.39
C LEU A 363 2.14 2.63 13.19
N GLN A 364 2.61 3.88 13.15
CA GLN A 364 4.04 4.17 12.94
C GLN A 364 4.93 3.62 14.06
N LYS A 365 4.44 3.56 15.31
CA LYS A 365 5.14 2.87 16.40
C LYS A 365 5.33 1.39 16.11
N GLU A 366 4.30 0.71 15.60
CA GLU A 366 4.41 -0.71 15.21
C GLU A 366 5.33 -0.91 14.00
N ILE A 367 5.33 0.01 13.03
CA ILE A 367 6.27 -0.01 11.89
C ILE A 367 7.72 0.17 12.36
N LEU A 368 7.99 1.07 13.30
CA LEU A 368 9.34 1.26 13.87
C LEU A 368 9.82 0.04 14.67
N LYS A 369 8.91 -0.68 15.35
CA LYS A 369 9.24 -1.98 15.96
C LYS A 369 9.59 -3.01 14.89
N PHE A 370 8.83 -3.06 13.80
CA PHE A 370 9.11 -3.93 12.66
C PHE A 370 10.50 -3.63 12.06
N PHE A 371 10.88 -2.36 11.89
CA PHE A 371 12.25 -1.98 11.53
C PHE A 371 13.28 -2.53 12.51
N SER A 372 13.06 -2.34 13.82
CA SER A 372 13.96 -2.86 14.86
C SER A 372 14.15 -4.38 14.76
N GLU A 373 13.08 -5.13 14.49
CA GLU A 373 13.13 -6.58 14.29
C GLU A 373 13.90 -6.97 13.03
N ARG A 374 13.67 -6.27 11.91
CA ARG A 374 14.40 -6.51 10.65
C ARG A 374 15.89 -6.23 10.79
N ILE A 375 16.26 -5.11 11.43
CA ILE A 375 17.65 -4.76 11.70
C ILE A 375 18.35 -5.89 12.46
N GLY A 376 17.68 -6.51 13.43
CA GLY A 376 18.24 -7.63 14.20
C GLY A 376 18.47 -8.92 13.40
N LYS A 377 18.03 -8.99 12.14
CA LYS A 377 18.17 -10.16 11.25
C LYS A 377 19.09 -9.89 10.06
N ILE A 378 19.73 -8.72 9.99
CA ILE A 378 20.63 -8.37 8.89
C ILE A 378 21.92 -9.18 8.99
N GLU A 379 22.36 -9.74 7.86
CA GLU A 379 23.56 -10.58 7.78
C GLU A 379 24.61 -10.04 6.81
N THR A 380 24.26 -9.07 5.96
CA THR A 380 25.15 -8.56 4.91
C THR A 380 25.31 -7.04 4.94
N LYS A 381 26.47 -6.54 4.48
CA LYS A 381 26.68 -5.09 4.32
C LYS A 381 25.63 -4.44 3.41
N LYS A 382 25.25 -5.11 2.32
CA LYS A 382 24.25 -4.60 1.36
C LYS A 382 22.89 -4.34 2.05
N GLU A 383 22.42 -5.27 2.88
CA GLU A 383 21.18 -5.09 3.63
C GLU A 383 21.25 -3.92 4.62
N ILE A 384 22.43 -3.63 5.19
CA ILE A 384 22.63 -2.45 6.05
C ILE A 384 22.48 -1.17 5.21
N TYR A 385 23.15 -1.09 4.05
CA TYR A 385 22.99 0.03 3.12
C TYR A 385 21.52 0.25 2.75
N ASP A 386 20.83 -0.82 2.31
CA ASP A 386 19.41 -0.77 1.96
C ASP A 386 18.55 -0.30 3.15
N MET A 387 18.86 -0.76 4.36
CA MET A 387 18.13 -0.37 5.57
C MET A 387 18.33 1.10 5.96
N ILE A 388 19.54 1.65 5.75
CA ILE A 388 19.84 3.08 5.96
C ILE A 388 18.95 3.94 5.06
N TYR A 389 18.93 3.65 3.75
CA TYR A 389 18.10 4.39 2.80
C TYR A 389 16.60 4.21 3.08
N LYS A 390 16.14 2.99 3.38
CA LYS A 390 14.73 2.72 3.74
C LYS A 390 14.27 3.50 4.97
N LEU A 391 15.08 3.53 6.03
CA LEU A 391 14.73 4.25 7.25
C LEU A 391 14.72 5.77 7.00
N ARG A 392 15.70 6.26 6.23
CA ARG A 392 15.77 7.67 5.84
C ARG A 392 14.55 8.08 5.01
N TYR A 393 14.21 7.33 3.97
CA TYR A 393 12.99 7.51 3.19
C TYR A 393 11.74 7.52 4.07
N TYR A 394 11.60 6.50 4.93
CA TYR A 394 10.45 6.37 5.83
C TYR A 394 10.25 7.60 6.72
N LYS A 395 11.32 8.15 7.30
CA LYS A 395 11.27 9.35 8.13
C LYS A 395 10.72 10.59 7.40
N GLU A 396 10.93 10.68 6.09
CA GLU A 396 10.49 11.81 5.27
C GLU A 396 9.04 11.70 4.78
N ILE A 397 8.38 10.55 5.00
CA ILE A 397 6.97 10.37 4.61
C ILE A 397 6.09 11.32 5.44
N TYR A 398 5.20 12.02 4.75
CA TYR A 398 4.21 12.91 5.36
C TYR A 398 3.08 12.10 6.00
N LEU A 399 2.77 12.42 7.25
CA LEU A 399 1.59 11.91 7.96
C LEU A 399 0.33 12.69 7.56
N ASN A 400 0.51 13.98 7.28
CA ASN A 400 -0.49 14.95 6.85
C ASN A 400 0.20 16.10 6.08
N GLU A 401 -0.53 17.16 5.73
CA GLU A 401 -0.01 18.33 5.00
C GLU A 401 1.08 19.15 5.72
N HIS A 402 1.33 18.91 7.01
CA HIS A 402 2.22 19.71 7.85
C HIS A 402 3.40 18.93 8.45
N GLU A 403 3.20 17.66 8.81
CA GLU A 403 4.17 16.91 9.61
C GLU A 403 4.62 15.62 8.90
N LYS A 404 5.94 15.39 8.89
CA LYS A 404 6.53 14.10 8.53
C LYS A 404 6.64 13.20 9.74
N ILE A 405 6.89 11.91 9.51
CA ILE A 405 7.09 10.92 10.58
C ILE A 405 8.16 11.37 11.58
N LYS A 406 9.28 11.93 11.10
CA LYS A 406 10.37 12.43 11.96
C LYS A 406 10.00 13.64 12.83
N ASP A 407 8.97 14.39 12.44
CA ASP A 407 8.55 15.61 13.15
C ASP A 407 7.61 15.30 14.32
N ILE A 408 7.06 14.08 14.38
CA ILE A 408 6.11 13.65 15.42
C ILE A 408 6.83 13.37 16.74
N LYS A 409 6.52 14.16 17.77
CA LYS A 409 7.13 14.06 19.10
C LYS A 409 6.99 12.68 19.73
N GLU A 410 5.83 12.05 19.58
CA GLU A 410 5.51 10.72 20.10
C GLU A 410 6.33 9.60 19.46
N LEU A 411 6.89 9.84 18.27
CA LEU A 411 7.70 8.87 17.52
C LEU A 411 9.21 9.07 17.75
N LYS A 412 9.65 10.23 18.24
CA LYS A 412 11.08 10.57 18.40
C LYS A 412 11.90 9.48 19.09
N LYS A 413 11.44 8.98 20.25
CA LYS A 413 12.13 7.93 20.99
C LYS A 413 12.17 6.59 20.25
N TYR A 414 11.12 6.26 19.48
CA TYR A 414 11.09 5.05 18.68
C TYR A 414 12.07 5.14 17.51
N ILE A 415 12.15 6.30 16.85
CA ILE A 415 13.10 6.57 15.76
C ILE A 415 14.54 6.48 16.28
N GLU A 416 14.85 7.19 17.37
CA GLU A 416 16.19 7.18 17.99
C GLU A 416 16.65 5.76 18.32
N ASN A 417 15.76 4.93 18.89
CA ASN A 417 16.08 3.54 19.21
C ASN A 417 16.39 2.70 17.96
N VAL A 418 15.62 2.87 16.89
CA VAL A 418 15.84 2.16 15.61
C VAL A 418 17.16 2.60 14.99
N GLU A 419 17.43 3.91 14.95
CA GLU A 419 18.66 4.48 14.38
C GLU A 419 19.90 4.06 15.16
N LYS A 420 19.88 4.11 16.49
CA LYS A 420 20.99 3.61 17.33
C LYS A 420 21.25 2.13 17.07
N LYS A 421 20.19 1.32 16.90
CA LYS A 421 20.34 -0.11 16.60
C LYS A 421 20.96 -0.33 15.21
N LEU A 422 20.50 0.41 14.21
CA LEU A 422 21.04 0.36 12.85
C LEU A 422 22.51 0.80 12.82
N LEU A 423 22.82 1.91 13.47
CA LEU A 423 24.19 2.43 13.63
C LEU A 423 25.12 1.40 14.26
N THR A 424 24.69 0.77 15.34
CA THR A 424 25.47 -0.29 16.00
C THR A 424 25.85 -1.41 15.03
N ILE A 425 24.88 -1.92 14.27
CA ILE A 425 25.12 -2.99 13.29
C ILE A 425 26.00 -2.49 12.14
N ALA A 426 25.78 -1.28 11.64
CA ALA A 426 26.57 -0.68 10.57
C ALA A 426 28.05 -0.51 10.94
N CYS A 427 28.34 -0.08 12.17
CA CYS A 427 29.71 -0.03 12.70
C CYS A 427 30.33 -1.42 12.83
N ASN A 428 29.59 -2.39 13.40
CA ASN A 428 30.08 -3.77 13.59
C ASN A 428 30.45 -4.45 12.27
N PHE A 429 29.66 -4.23 11.22
CA PHE A 429 29.91 -4.74 9.87
C PHE A 429 30.89 -3.88 9.06
N LYS A 430 31.45 -2.81 9.65
CA LYS A 430 32.35 -1.87 8.96
C LYS A 430 31.72 -1.31 7.68
N VAL A 431 30.44 -0.94 7.76
CA VAL A 431 29.75 -0.13 6.74
C VAL A 431 29.96 1.35 7.06
N LEU A 432 29.97 1.71 8.35
CA LEU A 432 30.25 3.06 8.84
C LEU A 432 31.53 3.08 9.68
N ASN A 433 32.26 4.19 9.61
CA ASN A 433 33.36 4.48 10.52
C ASN A 433 32.84 4.82 11.93
N ILE A 434 33.56 4.33 12.93
CA ILE A 434 33.32 4.68 14.33
C ILE A 434 34.00 6.02 14.62
N ILE A 435 33.21 7.07 14.81
CA ILE A 435 33.70 8.44 15.00
C ILE A 435 34.02 8.74 16.47
N SER A 436 33.26 8.17 17.40
CA SER A 436 33.48 8.23 18.85
C SER A 436 33.43 6.83 19.48
N ASN A 437 33.99 6.64 20.67
CA ASN A 437 33.77 5.42 21.46
C ASN A 437 32.36 5.32 22.07
N THR A 438 31.57 6.39 22.09
CA THR A 438 30.20 6.38 22.65
C THR A 438 29.15 6.31 21.55
N ILE A 439 28.11 5.49 21.75
CA ILE A 439 27.03 5.36 20.75
C ILE A 439 26.22 6.65 20.63
N GLU A 440 26.09 7.41 21.72
CA GLU A 440 25.43 8.70 21.78
C GLU A 440 26.09 9.72 20.84
N GLU A 441 27.42 9.87 20.91
CA GLU A 441 28.11 10.86 20.08
C GLU A 441 28.16 10.44 18.60
N ASN A 442 28.30 9.15 18.31
CA ASN A 442 28.12 8.66 16.93
C ASN A 442 26.70 8.94 16.43
N TYR A 443 25.67 8.70 17.25
CA TYR A 443 24.27 8.95 16.89
C TYR A 443 24.02 10.44 16.60
N ARG A 444 24.58 11.36 17.40
CA ARG A 444 24.44 12.81 17.18
C ARG A 444 24.92 13.25 15.79
N ILE A 445 26.01 12.67 15.30
CA ILE A 445 26.50 12.92 13.94
C ILE A 445 25.57 12.30 12.90
N MET A 446 25.17 11.04 13.12
CA MET A 446 24.39 10.27 12.16
C MET A 446 22.97 10.81 11.98
N GLU A 447 22.33 11.30 13.05
CA GLU A 447 21.02 11.94 13.01
C GLU A 447 21.05 13.14 12.05
N GLU A 448 22.10 13.96 12.13
CA GLU A 448 22.28 15.12 11.26
C GLU A 448 22.44 14.74 9.79
N ILE A 449 23.14 13.65 9.52
CA ILE A 449 23.39 13.12 8.17
C ILE A 449 22.14 12.48 7.58
N PHE A 450 21.45 11.63 8.35
CA PHE A 450 20.23 10.97 7.91
C PHE A 450 19.06 11.93 7.68
N ASN A 451 19.15 13.16 8.19
CA ASN A 451 18.14 14.20 7.98
C ASN A 451 18.49 15.16 6.83
N THR A 452 19.59 14.93 6.09
CA THR A 452 19.94 15.68 4.88
C THR A 452 19.07 15.27 3.69
N ASN A 453 19.07 16.07 2.62
CA ASN A 453 18.42 15.77 1.32
C ASN A 453 19.39 15.20 0.27
N MET A 454 20.63 14.86 0.66
CA MET A 454 21.68 14.32 -0.23
C MET A 454 21.24 12.99 -0.87
N ILE A 455 21.60 12.72 -2.12
CA ILE A 455 21.28 11.42 -2.73
C ILE A 455 22.29 10.35 -2.27
N ASP A 456 23.57 10.65 -2.38
CA ASP A 456 24.66 9.70 -2.19
C ASP A 456 25.32 9.88 -0.81
N LEU A 457 24.90 9.07 0.16
CA LEU A 457 25.48 9.13 1.50
C LEU A 457 26.91 8.57 1.54
N GLU A 458 27.29 7.73 0.57
CA GLU A 458 28.60 7.07 0.50
C GLU A 458 29.75 8.05 0.24
N ASP A 459 29.44 9.19 -0.36
CA ASP A 459 30.40 10.24 -0.69
C ASP A 459 30.51 11.31 0.40
N ILE A 460 29.86 11.09 1.54
CA ILE A 460 29.96 11.98 2.69
C ILE A 460 31.36 11.91 3.30
N ILE A 461 31.95 13.09 3.41
CA ILE A 461 33.22 13.33 4.08
C ILE A 461 32.99 14.21 5.31
N LEU A 462 33.52 13.77 6.44
CA LEU A 462 33.48 14.49 7.70
C LEU A 462 34.85 15.11 8.00
N GLU A 463 34.85 16.33 8.53
CA GLU A 463 36.04 16.97 9.06
C GLU A 463 35.73 17.66 10.40
N PHE A 464 36.46 17.29 11.44
CA PHE A 464 36.35 17.90 12.76
C PHE A 464 37.40 18.99 12.92
N LYS A 465 37.00 20.20 13.31
CA LYS A 465 37.90 21.32 13.62
C LYS A 465 37.70 21.78 15.05
N LYS A 466 38.74 22.38 15.64
CA LYS A 466 38.66 23.03 16.94
C LYS A 466 38.72 24.54 16.74
N LYS A 467 37.74 25.28 17.25
CA LYS A 467 37.68 26.74 17.17
C LYS A 467 37.12 27.30 18.47
N ASN A 468 37.89 28.16 19.14
CA ASN A 468 37.49 28.84 20.38
C ASN A 468 36.81 27.92 21.40
N GLU A 469 37.50 26.84 21.78
CA GLU A 469 37.04 25.78 22.70
C GLU A 469 35.89 24.88 22.21
N LYS A 470 35.22 25.23 21.11
CA LYS A 470 34.19 24.40 20.47
C LYS A 470 34.78 23.45 19.44
N ILE A 471 34.00 22.41 19.14
CA ILE A 471 34.25 21.45 18.06
C ILE A 471 33.29 21.75 16.92
N ILE A 472 33.84 21.94 15.72
CA ILE A 472 33.08 22.17 14.51
C ILE A 472 33.12 20.91 13.66
N LEU A 473 31.95 20.39 13.31
CA LEU A 473 31.79 19.33 12.33
C LEU A 473 31.42 19.95 10.98
N ASN A 474 32.31 19.78 10.01
CA ASN A 474 32.00 20.06 8.60
C ASN A 474 31.60 18.74 7.92
N ILE A 475 30.43 18.75 7.28
CA ILE A 475 29.90 17.66 6.47
C ILE A 475 30.00 18.10 5.00
N TYR A 476 30.80 17.38 4.24
CA TYR A 476 30.98 17.60 2.81
C TYR A 476 30.26 16.50 2.02
N GLU A 477 29.72 16.89 0.88
CA GLU A 477 29.24 16.00 -0.18
C GLU A 477 30.27 16.11 -1.31
N ASP A 478 31.07 15.07 -1.48
CA ASP A 478 32.30 15.10 -2.28
C ASP A 478 33.24 16.24 -1.83
N GLU A 479 33.46 17.28 -2.65
CA GLU A 479 34.30 18.43 -2.30
C GLU A 479 33.52 19.62 -1.71
N ASN A 480 32.19 19.62 -1.82
CA ASN A 480 31.35 20.77 -1.47
C ASN A 480 30.94 20.72 0.01
N LEU A 481 31.14 21.83 0.73
CA LEU A 481 30.67 21.95 2.11
C LEU A 481 29.14 22.04 2.12
N ASN A 482 28.48 21.00 2.61
CA ASN A 482 27.02 20.95 2.66
C ASN A 482 26.48 21.50 4.00
N LYS A 483 27.10 21.10 5.12
CA LYS A 483 26.63 21.51 6.46
C LYS A 483 27.78 21.75 7.43
N CYS A 484 27.60 22.72 8.32
CA CYS A 484 28.52 23.05 9.41
C CYS A 484 27.75 23.04 10.73
N ILE A 485 28.25 22.31 11.72
CA ILE A 485 27.59 22.12 13.01
C ILE A 485 28.59 22.40 14.13
N GLU A 486 28.18 23.22 15.11
CA GLU A 486 28.98 23.50 16.30
C GLU A 486 28.54 22.65 17.49
N TYR A 487 29.51 22.03 18.16
CA TYR A 487 29.33 21.30 19.41
C TYR A 487 30.15 21.96 20.51
N ASP A 488 29.53 22.19 21.66
CA ASP A 488 30.22 22.73 22.83
C ASP A 488 31.22 21.70 23.41
N LYS A 489 30.83 20.42 23.41
CA LYS A 489 31.67 19.29 23.82
C LYS A 489 31.33 18.06 22.98
N PHE A 490 32.35 17.23 22.75
CA PHE A 490 32.25 15.95 22.06
C PHE A 490 33.14 14.95 22.81
N GLU A 491 32.58 13.81 23.20
CA GLU A 491 33.26 12.83 24.05
C GLU A 491 33.96 11.76 23.19
N ASP A 492 35.15 11.34 23.64
CA ASP A 492 35.91 10.20 23.12
C ASP A 492 36.02 10.10 21.59
N LEU A 493 36.34 11.22 20.95
CA LEU A 493 36.55 11.30 19.50
C LEU A 493 37.70 10.36 19.07
N ASN A 494 37.40 9.39 18.21
CA ASN A 494 38.35 8.42 17.66
C ASN A 494 39.06 8.90 16.38
N VAL A 495 38.69 10.08 15.89
CA VAL A 495 39.18 10.65 14.65
C VAL A 495 40.10 11.84 14.88
N LYS A 496 41.00 12.11 13.93
CA LYS A 496 41.93 13.25 14.02
C LYS A 496 41.26 14.54 13.57
N TYR A 497 41.53 15.63 14.29
CA TYR A 497 41.15 16.98 13.87
C TYR A 497 41.83 17.40 12.56
N ASN A 498 41.16 18.26 11.79
CA ASN A 498 41.60 18.83 10.51
C ASN A 498 41.96 17.76 9.46
N LYS A 499 41.34 16.58 9.55
CA LYS A 499 41.47 15.51 8.57
C LYS A 499 40.09 15.17 8.01
N LYS A 500 40.00 15.11 6.68
CA LYS A 500 38.84 14.60 5.95
C LYS A 500 38.75 13.08 6.10
N ILE A 501 37.59 12.57 6.46
CA ILE A 501 37.33 11.15 6.74
C ILE A 501 36.01 10.76 6.07
N LYS A 502 36.02 9.70 5.26
CA LYS A 502 34.77 9.14 4.72
C LYS A 502 33.95 8.53 5.85
N LEU A 503 32.64 8.78 5.87
CA LEU A 503 31.77 8.14 6.84
C LEU A 503 31.52 6.66 6.49
N PHE A 504 31.22 6.38 5.22
CA PHE A 504 31.00 5.02 4.71
C PHE A 504 32.32 4.38 4.25
N ILE A 505 32.46 3.05 4.43
CA ILE A 505 33.71 2.28 4.21
C ILE A 505 33.52 1.10 3.25
#